data_AF-A0A7D9LMT3-F1
#
_entry.id   AF-A0A7D9LMT3-F1
#
_cell.length_a   1.000
_cell.length_b   1.000
_cell.length_c   1.000
_cell.angle_alpha   90.00
_cell.angle_beta   90.00
_cell.angle_gamma   90.00
#
_symmetry.space_group_name_H-M   'P 1'
#
loop_
_entity.id
_entity.type
_entity.pdbx_description
1 polymer ?
#
loop_
_entity_poly.entity_id
_entity_poly.type
_entity_poly.pdbx_seq_one_letter_code
_entity_poly.pdbx_strand_id
1 'polypeptide(L)'
;FGDSCCDCGAKFSAYYCGLCKHLTGKDDNPYHCVKCGICRIHGDRSFHCDVCGVCLDVQLRGNHKCREGSAHDECCICLEDAFTGCQILPCSHKVHKECATQMIRSGM
;
A
#
# COMPACT_ATOMS: atom_id res chain seq x y z
N PHE A 1 -13.69 3.61 -21.16
CA PHE A 1 -12.24 3.58 -20.88
C PHE A 1 -11.84 2.12 -20.85
N GLY A 2 -10.94 1.67 -21.72
CA GLY A 2 -10.52 0.26 -21.87
C GLY A 2 -8.99 0.15 -21.91
N ASP A 3 -8.46 -1.07 -21.92
CA ASP A 3 -7.01 -1.34 -21.94
C ASP A 3 -6.40 -1.31 -23.35
N SER A 4 -7.24 -1.17 -24.39
CA SER A 4 -6.84 -1.27 -25.79
C SER A 4 -7.54 -0.23 -26.67
N CYS A 5 -6.88 0.18 -27.76
CA CYS A 5 -7.44 1.07 -28.77
C CYS A 5 -8.53 0.35 -29.59
N CYS A 6 -9.69 0.99 -29.79
CA CYS A 6 -10.78 0.41 -30.57
C CYS A 6 -10.54 0.39 -32.08
N ASP A 7 -9.65 1.23 -32.59
CA ASP A 7 -9.33 1.34 -34.02
C ASP A 7 -8.22 0.36 -34.43
N CYS A 8 -7.09 0.36 -33.72
CA CYS A 8 -5.92 -0.45 -34.07
C CYS A 8 -5.68 -1.66 -33.14
N GLY A 9 -6.45 -1.83 -32.07
CA GLY A 9 -6.30 -2.94 -31.12
C GLY A 9 -5.06 -2.86 -30.21
N ALA A 10 -4.26 -1.81 -30.30
CA ALA A 10 -3.03 -1.67 -29.51
C ALA A 10 -3.35 -1.53 -28.01
N LYS A 11 -2.64 -2.30 -27.17
CA LYS A 11 -2.75 -2.20 -25.71
C LYS A 11 -2.04 -0.96 -25.18
N PHE A 12 -2.68 -0.28 -24.24
CA PHE A 12 -2.13 0.92 -23.60
C PHE A 12 -1.17 0.59 -22.45
N SER A 13 -1.30 -0.59 -21.86
CA SER A 13 -0.48 -0.98 -20.72
C SER A 13 -0.39 -2.50 -20.58
N ALA A 14 0.60 -2.96 -19.80
CA ALA A 14 0.78 -4.37 -19.53
C ALA A 14 -0.13 -4.87 -18.39
N TYR A 15 -0.54 -3.96 -17.48
CA TYR A 15 -1.55 -4.16 -16.47
C TYR A 15 -2.63 -3.07 -16.56
N TYR A 16 -3.89 -3.49 -16.53
CA TYR A 16 -5.05 -2.61 -16.46
C TYR A 16 -6.00 -3.05 -15.35
N CYS A 17 -6.40 -2.10 -14.51
CA CYS A 17 -7.48 -2.29 -13.56
C CYS A 17 -8.72 -1.51 -13.99
N GLY A 18 -9.79 -2.22 -14.38
CA GLY A 18 -11.06 -1.61 -14.77
C GLY A 18 -11.79 -0.89 -13.64
N LEU A 19 -11.63 -1.36 -12.40
CA LEU A 19 -12.26 -0.77 -11.22
C LEU A 19 -11.66 0.60 -10.90
N CYS A 20 -10.33 0.69 -10.83
CA CYS A 20 -9.62 1.94 -10.55
C CYS A 20 -9.35 2.77 -11.81
N LYS A 21 -9.66 2.26 -13.00
CA LYS A 21 -9.26 2.82 -14.31
C LYS A 21 -7.75 3.10 -14.39
N HIS A 22 -6.95 2.24 -13.76
CA HIS A 22 -5.50 2.41 -13.65
C HIS A 22 -4.77 1.60 -14.73
N LEU A 23 -3.81 2.23 -15.41
CA LEU A 23 -2.97 1.65 -16.45
C LEU A 23 -1.51 1.74 -15.99
N THR A 24 -0.79 0.63 -15.93
CA THR A 24 0.64 0.61 -15.59
C THR A 24 1.37 -0.57 -16.24
N GLY A 25 2.70 -0.60 -16.10
CA GLY A 25 3.55 -1.73 -16.50
C GLY A 25 3.25 -3.01 -15.71
N LYS A 26 4.07 -4.04 -15.90
CA LYS A 26 4.03 -5.25 -15.06
C LYS A 26 5.07 -5.21 -13.95
N ASP A 27 5.92 -4.18 -13.97
CA ASP A 27 6.94 -3.93 -12.98
C ASP A 27 6.30 -3.80 -11.60
N ASP A 28 6.98 -4.34 -10.59
CA ASP A 28 6.51 -4.40 -9.21
C ASP A 28 5.20 -5.17 -8.99
N ASN A 29 4.77 -6.06 -9.90
CA ASN A 29 3.59 -6.93 -9.71
C ASN A 29 2.33 -6.19 -9.22
N PRO A 30 1.77 -5.27 -10.02
CA PRO A 30 0.57 -4.53 -9.67
C PRO A 30 -0.64 -5.45 -9.53
N TYR A 31 -1.50 -5.16 -8.56
CA TYR A 31 -2.74 -5.90 -8.33
C TYR A 31 -3.82 -5.00 -7.73
N HIS A 32 -5.09 -5.37 -7.89
CA HIS A 32 -6.19 -4.69 -7.23
C HIS A 32 -6.54 -5.41 -5.93
N CYS A 33 -6.43 -4.73 -4.80
CA CYS A 33 -6.92 -5.27 -3.54
C CYS A 33 -8.42 -4.98 -3.41
N VAL A 34 -9.25 -6.00 -3.56
CA VAL A 34 -10.72 -5.88 -3.46
C VAL A 34 -11.16 -5.29 -2.12
N LYS A 35 -10.52 -5.70 -1.02
CA LYS A 35 -10.88 -5.25 0.33
C LYS A 35 -10.50 -3.79 0.60
N CYS A 36 -9.40 -3.31 0.04
CA CYS A 36 -9.02 -1.89 0.12
C CYS A 36 -9.69 -1.02 -0.97
N GLY A 37 -10.22 -1.62 -2.03
CA GLY A 37 -10.82 -0.90 -3.16
C GLY A 37 -9.84 -0.14 -4.04
N ILE A 38 -8.53 -0.37 -3.90
CA ILE A 38 -7.47 0.34 -4.63
C ILE A 38 -6.42 -0.60 -5.22
N CYS A 39 -5.76 -0.14 -6.28
CA CYS A 39 -4.57 -0.81 -6.82
C CYS A 39 -3.39 -0.67 -5.85
N ARG A 40 -2.60 -1.73 -5.74
CA ARG A 40 -1.36 -1.81 -4.98
C ARG A 40 -0.29 -2.45 -5.86
N ILE A 41 0.95 -2.39 -5.40
CA ILE A 41 2.10 -3.07 -5.98
C ILE A 41 2.60 -4.16 -5.02
N HIS A 42 3.50 -4.99 -5.51
CA HIS A 42 4.12 -6.14 -4.84
C HIS A 42 3.14 -7.26 -4.51
N GLY A 43 2.21 -7.57 -5.44
CA GLY A 43 1.19 -8.61 -5.23
C GLY A 43 1.73 -10.01 -4.93
N ASP A 44 2.94 -10.32 -5.38
CA ASP A 44 3.66 -11.56 -5.10
C ASP A 44 4.10 -11.71 -3.64
N ARG A 45 4.32 -10.58 -2.95
CA ARG A 45 4.78 -10.53 -1.55
C ARG A 45 3.85 -9.71 -0.65
N SER A 46 2.60 -9.53 -1.04
CA SER A 46 1.62 -8.76 -0.25
C SER A 46 0.43 -9.61 0.16
N PHE A 47 -0.09 -9.37 1.36
CA PHE A 47 -1.35 -9.94 1.83
C PHE A 47 -2.21 -8.87 2.50
N HIS A 48 -3.52 -9.02 2.43
CA HIS A 48 -4.45 -8.15 3.16
C HIS A 48 -4.71 -8.72 4.56
N CYS A 49 -4.51 -7.90 5.59
CA CYS A 49 -4.91 -8.23 6.96
C CYS A 49 -6.27 -7.63 7.26
N ASP A 50 -7.28 -8.49 7.47
CA ASP A 50 -8.67 -8.07 7.69
C ASP A 50 -8.86 -7.29 8.98
N VAL A 51 -8.13 -7.67 10.04
CA VAL A 51 -8.21 -6.98 11.34
C VAL A 51 -7.63 -5.57 11.23
N CYS A 52 -6.51 -5.42 10.52
CA CYS A 52 -5.87 -4.12 10.35
C CYS A 52 -6.50 -3.26 9.25
N GLY A 53 -7.26 -3.87 8.34
CA GLY A 53 -7.84 -3.21 7.16
C GLY A 53 -6.81 -2.74 6.12
N VAL A 54 -5.62 -3.35 6.07
CA VAL A 54 -4.52 -2.88 5.20
C VAL A 54 -3.74 -4.04 4.56
N CYS A 55 -3.22 -3.79 3.36
CA CYS A 55 -2.24 -4.68 2.72
C CYS A 55 -0.84 -4.50 3.31
N LEU A 56 -0.23 -5.60 3.72
CA LEU A 56 1.08 -5.69 4.34
C LEU A 56 2.01 -6.61 3.53
N ASP A 57 3.30 -6.56 3.80
CA ASP A 57 4.27 -7.52 3.26
C ASP A 57 4.06 -8.91 3.89
N VAL A 58 4.14 -9.97 3.10
CA VAL A 58 3.95 -11.37 3.53
C VAL A 58 4.87 -11.77 4.69
N GLN A 59 6.03 -11.12 4.85
CA GLN A 59 6.92 -11.32 6.01
C GLN A 59 6.28 -10.94 7.35
N LEU A 60 5.27 -10.06 7.33
CA LEU A 60 4.53 -9.64 8.52
C LEU A 60 3.39 -10.60 8.88
N ARG A 61 3.10 -11.60 8.05
CA ARG A 61 1.99 -12.53 8.25
C ARG A 61 2.24 -13.37 9.52
N GLY A 62 1.37 -13.21 10.52
CA GLY A 62 1.46 -13.90 11.81
C GLY A 62 2.44 -13.29 12.81
N ASN A 63 3.25 -12.29 12.43
CA ASN A 63 4.22 -11.65 13.33
C ASN A 63 3.87 -10.19 13.66
N HIS A 64 3.04 -9.53 12.86
CA HIS A 64 2.55 -8.20 13.23
C HIS A 64 1.45 -8.29 14.29
N LYS A 65 1.53 -7.40 15.27
CA LYS A 65 0.45 -7.18 16.24
C LYS A 65 -0.66 -6.39 15.55
N CYS A 66 -1.83 -7.01 15.40
CA CYS A 66 -2.97 -6.39 14.74
C CYS A 66 -3.55 -5.25 15.59
N ARG A 67 -4.00 -4.19 14.92
CA ARG A 67 -4.76 -3.09 15.52
C ARG A 67 -5.89 -2.70 14.58
N GLU A 68 -7.11 -2.81 15.06
CA GLU A 68 -8.30 -2.38 14.34
C GLU A 68 -8.23 -0.88 14.03
N GLY A 69 -8.70 -0.48 12.85
CA GLY A 69 -8.69 0.92 12.41
C GLY A 69 -7.32 1.47 12.02
N SER A 70 -6.24 0.67 12.07
CA SER A 70 -4.88 1.18 11.74
C SER A 70 -4.73 1.66 10.29
N ALA A 71 -5.63 1.31 9.38
CA ALA A 71 -5.63 1.75 7.99
C ALA A 71 -5.55 3.29 7.82
N HIS A 72 -6.12 4.04 8.76
CA HIS A 72 -6.20 5.51 8.75
C HIS A 72 -5.46 6.14 9.93
N ASP A 73 -4.40 5.50 10.42
CA ASP A 73 -3.57 6.08 11.47
C ASP A 73 -2.91 7.37 11.00
N GLU A 74 -2.88 8.37 11.86
CA GLU A 74 -2.07 9.58 11.69
C GLU A 74 -0.66 9.32 12.21
N CYS A 75 0.34 9.86 11.50
CA CYS A 75 1.72 9.77 11.91
C CYS A 75 1.89 10.59 13.19
N CYS A 76 2.29 9.96 14.29
CA CYS A 76 2.46 10.64 15.59
C CYS A 76 3.57 11.71 15.62
N ILE A 77 4.33 11.87 14.53
CA ILE A 77 5.42 12.85 14.42
C ILE A 77 4.95 14.10 13.66
N CYS A 78 4.33 13.94 12.49
CA CYS A 78 3.88 15.07 11.66
C CYS A 78 2.37 15.31 11.68
N LEU A 79 1.59 14.42 12.29
CA LEU A 79 0.13 14.44 12.37
C LEU A 79 -0.58 14.38 11.00
N GLU A 80 0.12 13.91 9.97
CA GLU A 80 -0.47 13.64 8.65
C GLU A 80 -0.84 12.16 8.51
N ASP A 81 -1.67 11.82 7.53
CA ASP A 81 -2.07 10.45 7.21
C ASP A 81 -0.85 9.54 7.01
N ALA A 82 -0.69 8.52 7.84
CA ALA A 82 0.43 7.60 7.81
C ALA A 82 0.22 6.43 6.83
N PHE A 83 -0.68 6.53 5.85
CA PHE A 83 -0.91 5.42 4.92
C PHE A 83 0.23 5.28 3.90
N THR A 84 0.86 6.40 3.53
CA THR A 84 1.79 6.46 2.39
C THR A 84 3.23 6.41 2.86
N GLY A 85 4.01 5.39 2.45
CA GLY A 85 5.43 5.32 2.80
C GLY A 85 5.72 5.13 4.30
N CYS A 86 4.79 4.52 5.02
CA CYS A 86 4.94 4.26 6.45
C CYS A 86 5.77 3.01 6.75
N GLN A 87 6.37 3.02 7.93
CA GLN A 87 6.85 1.82 8.62
C GLN A 87 5.95 1.52 9.82
N ILE A 88 5.82 0.23 10.13
CA ILE A 88 5.06 -0.24 11.30
C ILE A 88 6.06 -0.44 12.45
N LEU A 89 5.84 0.26 13.54
CA LEU A 89 6.66 0.16 14.74
C LEU A 89 6.33 -1.13 15.52
N PRO A 90 7.20 -1.59 16.43
CA PRO A 90 6.92 -2.74 17.30
C PRO A 90 5.67 -2.59 18.18
N CYS A 91 5.23 -1.35 18.42
CA CYS A 91 3.98 -1.00 19.10
C CYS A 91 2.75 -0.97 18.15
N SER A 92 2.91 -1.40 16.90
CA SER A 92 1.88 -1.43 15.84
C SER A 92 1.41 -0.09 15.28
N HIS A 93 1.92 1.03 15.77
CA HIS A 93 1.64 2.33 15.16
C HIS A 93 2.38 2.49 13.84
N LYS A 94 1.72 3.18 12.89
CA LYS A 94 2.32 3.56 11.62
C LYS A 94 2.94 4.95 11.74
N VAL A 95 4.16 5.08 11.25
CA VAL A 95 4.82 6.38 11.12
C VAL A 95 5.46 6.46 9.75
N HIS A 96 5.51 7.66 9.16
CA HIS A 96 6.27 7.85 7.93
C HIS A 96 7.72 7.40 8.13
N LYS A 97 8.26 6.67 7.15
CA LYS A 97 9.66 6.20 7.22
C LYS A 97 10.62 7.37 7.40
N GLU A 98 10.34 8.47 6.71
CA GLU A 98 11.11 9.71 6.79
C GLU A 98 11.02 10.34 8.18
N CYS A 99 9.81 10.50 8.74
CA CYS A 99 9.63 11.05 10.08
C CYS A 99 10.39 10.26 11.15
N ALA A 100 10.31 8.93 11.11
CA ALA A 100 11.08 8.10 12.04
C ALA A 100 12.60 8.19 11.82
N THR A 101 13.05 8.31 10.56
CA THR A 101 14.48 8.51 10.26
C THR A 101 14.97 9.86 10.81
N GLN A 102 14.18 10.92 10.65
CA GLN A 102 14.51 12.25 11.18
C GLN A 102 14.51 12.25 12.70
N MET A 103 13.52 11.63 13.36
CA MET A 103 13.46 11.51 14.81
C MET A 103 14.74 10.88 15.39
N ILE A 104 15.19 9.75 14.81
CA ILE A 104 16.42 9.06 15.21
C ILE A 104 17.66 9.96 15.00
N ARG A 105 17.73 10.69 13.87
CA ARG A 105 18.86 11.59 13.57
C ARG A 105 18.91 12.79 14.50
N SER A 106 17.77 13.29 14.96
CA SER A 106 17.67 14.42 15.88
C SER A 106 17.99 14.07 17.33
N GLY A 107 18.26 12.80 17.65
CA GLY A 107 18.68 12.36 18.98
C GLY A 107 17.55 12.35 20.01
N MET A 108 16.29 12.22 19.58
CA MET A 108 15.14 11.93 20.44
C MET A 108 14.89 10.43 20.53
#